data_AF-A0A8H6LTD5-F1
#
_entry.id   AF-A0A8H6LTD5-F1
#
_cell.length_a   1.000
_cell.length_b   1.000
_cell.length_c   1.000
_cell.angle_alpha   90.00
_cell.angle_beta   90.00
_cell.angle_gamma   90.00
#
_symmetry.space_group_name_H-M   'P 1'
#
loop_
_entity.id
_entity.type
_entity.pdbx_description
1 polymer ?
#
loop_
_entity_poly.entity_id
_entity_poly.type
_entity_poly.pdbx_seq_one_letter_code
_entity_poly.pdbx_strand_id
1 'polypeptide(L)'
;QLDFREKLVGKVLTTDALLKKLKELHQQLPALDQEHFHVQSLATAKKGLVRCSILLHKDRGIKAFTACCLADLLRLYAPDAPYTQPELR
;
A
#
# COMPACT_ATOMS: atom_id res chain seq x y z
N GLN A 1 8.91 -3.19 -13.10
CA GLN A 1 9.40 -2.51 -11.88
C GLN A 1 8.29 -1.62 -11.37
N LEU A 2 7.93 -1.68 -10.08
CA LEU A 2 6.93 -0.77 -9.50
C LEU A 2 7.52 0.64 -9.50
N ASP A 3 6.96 1.53 -10.31
CA ASP A 3 7.38 2.93 -10.40
C ASP A 3 6.79 3.80 -9.27
N PHE A 4 6.15 3.16 -8.29
CA PHE A 4 5.56 3.83 -7.14
C PHE A 4 6.63 4.18 -6.10
N ARG A 5 7.35 5.28 -6.33
CA ARG A 5 8.34 5.87 -5.39
C ARG A 5 7.77 7.00 -4.54
N GLU A 6 6.48 7.30 -4.69
CA GLU A 6 5.86 8.42 -4.00
C GLU A 6 5.48 8.08 -2.56
N LYS A 7 5.74 9.04 -1.66
CA LYS A 7 5.31 8.94 -0.27
C LYS A 7 3.79 9.13 -0.21
N LEU A 8 3.08 8.10 0.25
CA LEU A 8 1.64 8.16 0.55
C LEU A 8 1.32 9.15 1.68
N VAL A 9 2.33 9.51 2.50
CA VAL A 9 2.18 10.46 3.60
C VAL A 9 3.28 11.51 3.51
N GLY A 10 2.89 12.72 3.10
CA GLY A 10 3.75 13.91 3.00
C GLY A 10 3.04 15.14 3.55
N LYS A 11 3.82 16.16 3.94
CA LYS A 11 3.37 17.36 4.67
C LYS A 11 2.29 18.18 3.94
N VAL A 12 2.10 17.97 2.64
CA VAL A 12 1.10 18.65 1.79
C VAL A 12 0.52 17.63 0.80
N LEU A 13 -0.40 16.78 1.25
CA LEU A 13 -1.14 15.88 0.37
C LEU A 13 -2.64 16.08 0.59
N THR A 14 -3.36 16.48 -0.46
CA THR A 14 -4.82 16.61 -0.42
C THR A 14 -5.48 15.24 -0.47
N THR A 15 -6.70 15.13 0.04
CA THR A 15 -7.49 13.88 0.03
C THR A 15 -7.66 13.32 -1.38
N ASP A 16 -7.90 14.19 -2.36
CA ASP A 16 -8.03 13.79 -3.77
C ASP A 16 -6.71 13.24 -4.34
N ALA A 17 -5.59 13.91 -4.08
CA ALA A 17 -4.27 13.45 -4.50
C ALA A 17 -3.91 12.10 -3.86
N LEU A 18 -4.26 11.90 -2.58
CA LEU A 18 -4.05 10.62 -1.90
C LEU A 18 -4.92 9.51 -2.51
N LEU A 19 -6.19 9.80 -2.79
CA LEU A 19 -7.11 8.84 -3.41
C LEU A 19 -6.62 8.42 -4.81
N LYS A 20 -6.15 9.38 -5.62
CA LYS A 20 -5.62 9.10 -6.96
C LYS A 20 -4.39 8.19 -6.89
N LYS A 21 -3.44 8.49 -5.99
CA LYS A 21 -2.26 7.65 -5.76
C LYS A 21 -2.61 6.24 -5.29
N LEU A 22 -3.59 6.11 -4.38
CA LEU A 22 -4.07 4.81 -3.90
C LEU A 22 -4.72 3.98 -5.01
N LYS A 23 -5.48 4.62 -5.91
CA LYS A 23 -6.04 3.97 -7.10
C LYS A 23 -4.94 3.46 -8.03
N GLU A 24 -3.97 4.32 -8.36
CA GLU A 24 -2.84 3.96 -9.21
C GLU A 24 -2.05 2.80 -8.61
N LEU A 25 -1.77 2.86 -7.30
CA LEU A 25 -1.13 1.79 -6.57
C LEU A 25 -1.92 0.47 -6.66
N HIS A 26 -3.22 0.48 -6.37
CA HIS A 26 -4.07 -0.71 -6.47
C HIS A 26 -4.14 -1.29 -7.89
N GLN A 27 -4.08 -0.46 -8.94
CA GLN A 27 -4.04 -0.98 -10.31
C GLN A 27 -2.67 -1.55 -10.69
N GLN A 28 -1.59 -0.98 -10.13
CA GLN A 28 -0.24 -1.45 -10.40
C GLN A 28 0.13 -2.71 -9.62
N LEU A 29 -0.33 -2.88 -8.36
CA LEU A 29 -0.02 -4.06 -7.53
C LEU A 29 -0.30 -5.42 -8.21
N PRO A 30 -1.50 -5.69 -8.73
CA PRO A 30 -1.80 -6.97 -9.38
C PRO A 30 -1.16 -7.10 -10.76
N ALA A 31 -0.75 -5.99 -11.38
CA ALA A 31 -0.01 -5.98 -12.64
C ALA A 31 1.50 -6.21 -12.46
N LEU A 32 2.00 -6.22 -11.22
CA LEU A 32 3.36 -6.61 -10.92
C LEU A 32 3.48 -8.12 -11.01
N ASP A 33 4.15 -8.57 -12.05
CA ASP A 33 4.54 -9.96 -12.20
C ASP A 33 5.50 -10.40 -11.09
N GLN A 34 5.19 -11.51 -10.41
CA GLN A 34 5.94 -12.01 -9.24
C GLN A 34 7.41 -12.32 -9.56
N GLU A 35 7.79 -12.58 -10.83
CA GLU A 35 9.14 -13.03 -11.17
C GLU A 35 10.21 -11.93 -11.11
N HIS A 36 9.84 -10.65 -11.19
CA HIS A 36 10.80 -9.54 -11.25
C HIS A 36 10.44 -8.37 -10.32
N PHE A 37 9.66 -8.65 -9.28
CA PHE A 37 9.19 -7.63 -8.36
C PHE A 37 10.04 -7.57 -7.07
N HIS A 38 10.54 -6.37 -6.76
CA HIS A 38 11.34 -6.12 -5.55
C HIS A 38 10.44 -5.73 -4.37
N VAL A 39 10.23 -6.66 -3.44
CA VAL A 39 9.42 -6.45 -2.22
C VAL A 39 9.84 -5.23 -1.39
N GLN A 40 11.12 -4.83 -1.47
CA GLN A 40 11.61 -3.62 -0.81
C GLN A 40 10.95 -2.33 -1.35
N SER A 41 10.52 -2.29 -2.60
CA SER A 41 9.77 -1.15 -3.15
C SER A 41 8.38 -1.03 -2.52
N LEU A 42 7.75 -2.15 -2.15
CA LEU A 42 6.49 -2.15 -1.38
C LEU A 42 6.69 -1.74 0.08
N ALA A 43 7.87 -1.87 0.66
CA ALA A 43 8.10 -1.51 2.06
C ALA A 43 7.79 -0.02 2.35
N THR A 44 8.07 0.86 1.38
CA THR A 44 7.76 2.30 1.50
C THR A 44 6.25 2.55 1.43
N ALA A 45 5.55 1.89 0.50
CA ALA A 45 4.10 1.96 0.39
C ALA A 45 3.41 1.35 1.63
N LYS A 46 3.84 0.16 2.09
CA LYS A 46 3.40 -0.51 3.33
C LYS A 46 3.49 0.45 4.51
N LYS A 47 4.67 1.03 4.77
CA LYS A 47 4.89 1.97 5.88
C LYS A 47 3.97 3.20 5.81
N GLY A 48 3.52 3.60 4.63
CA GLY A 48 2.51 4.64 4.45
C GLY A 48 1.09 4.14 4.74
N LEU A 49 0.72 2.99 4.18
CA LEU A 49 -0.60 2.36 4.31
C LEU A 49 -0.93 1.96 5.75
N VAL A 50 0.06 1.49 6.52
CA VAL A 50 -0.13 1.08 7.93
C VAL A 50 -0.20 2.27 8.90
N ARG A 51 -0.03 3.52 8.44
CA ARG A 51 -0.19 4.67 9.35
C ARG A 51 -1.64 4.85 9.73
N CYS A 52 -1.89 5.05 11.03
CA CYS A 52 -3.20 5.38 11.57
C CYS A 52 -3.87 6.56 10.85
N SER A 53 -3.10 7.54 10.37
CA SER A 53 -3.65 8.69 9.62
C SER A 53 -4.35 8.29 8.31
N ILE A 54 -3.90 7.24 7.63
CA ILE A 54 -4.54 6.73 6.41
C ILE A 54 -5.62 5.70 6.76
N LEU A 55 -5.35 4.79 7.70
CA LEU A 55 -6.32 3.79 8.15
C LEU A 55 -7.58 4.41 8.78
N LEU A 56 -7.42 5.47 9.58
CA LEU A 56 -8.52 6.20 10.20
C LEU A 56 -8.91 7.46 9.42
N HIS A 57 -8.56 7.58 8.14
CA HIS A 57 -8.91 8.76 7.35
C HIS A 57 -10.43 8.98 7.30
N LYS A 58 -10.88 10.24 7.35
CA LYS A 58 -12.32 10.58 7.35
C LYS A 58 -13.03 10.13 6.06
N ASP A 59 -12.27 10.09 4.96
CA ASP A 59 -12.76 9.72 3.64
C ASP A 59 -12.93 8.19 3.49
N ARG A 60 -14.11 7.76 3.04
CA ARG A 60 -14.43 6.34 2.84
C ARG A 60 -13.69 5.73 1.65
N GLY A 61 -13.45 6.51 0.59
CA GLY A 61 -12.72 6.04 -0.58
C GLY A 61 -11.27 5.69 -0.21
N ILE A 62 -10.62 6.56 0.55
CA ILE A 62 -9.25 6.32 1.04
C ILE A 62 -9.20 5.04 1.88
N LYS A 63 -10.15 4.83 2.79
CA LYS A 63 -10.23 3.60 3.59
C LYS A 63 -10.37 2.35 2.73
N ALA A 64 -11.28 2.37 1.76
CA ALA A 64 -11.51 1.24 0.87
C ALA A 64 -10.26 0.90 0.05
N PHE A 65 -9.65 1.89 -0.61
CA PHE A 65 -8.44 1.64 -1.40
C PHE A 65 -7.24 1.24 -0.55
N THR A 66 -7.11 1.77 0.67
CA THR A 66 -6.05 1.36 1.61
C THR A 66 -6.20 -0.12 1.97
N ALA A 67 -7.42 -0.58 2.26
CA ALA A 67 -7.69 -1.98 2.55
C ALA A 67 -7.41 -2.88 1.33
N CYS A 68 -7.80 -2.46 0.13
CA CYS A 68 -7.49 -3.20 -1.11
C CYS A 68 -5.98 -3.32 -1.33
N CYS A 69 -5.24 -2.21 -1.24
CA CYS A 69 -3.78 -2.21 -1.40
C CYS A 69 -3.10 -3.11 -0.36
N LEU A 70 -3.59 -3.14 0.89
CA LEU A 70 -3.07 -4.03 1.92
C LEU A 70 -3.33 -5.51 1.58
N ALA A 71 -4.52 -5.84 1.09
CA ALA A 71 -4.84 -7.21 0.68
C ALA A 71 -3.98 -7.69 -0.51
N ASP A 72 -3.80 -6.84 -1.52
CA ASP A 72 -2.92 -7.13 -2.66
C ASP A 72 -1.45 -7.27 -2.22
N LEU A 73 -1.01 -6.44 -1.26
CA LEU A 73 0.33 -6.52 -0.70
C LEU A 73 0.52 -7.83 0.08
N LEU A 74 -0.46 -8.25 0.89
CA LEU A 74 -0.44 -9.55 1.57
C LEU A 74 -0.35 -10.70 0.57
N ARG A 75 -1.05 -10.61 -0.57
CA ARG A 75 -0.99 -11.59 -1.65
C ARG A 75 0.39 -11.66 -2.31
N LEU A 76 1.01 -10.50 -2.61
CA LEU A 76 2.35 -10.42 -3.19
C LEU A 76 3.46 -10.89 -2.24
N TYR A 77 3.24 -10.82 -0.92
CA TYR A 77 4.18 -11.29 0.11
C TYR A 77 4.09 -12.79 0.42
N ALA A 78 3.07 -13.51 -0.08
CA ALA A 78 2.97 -14.96 0.08
C ALA A 78 3.78 -15.67 -1.04
N PRO A 79 4.52 -16.78 -0.78
CA PRO A 79 4.35 -17.76 0.30
C PRO A 79 5.31 -17.60 1.50
N ASP A 80 6.31 -16.73 1.42
CA ASP A 80 7.33 -16.51 2.45
C ASP A 80 6.91 -15.32 3.33
N ALA A 81 5.80 -15.46 4.06
CA ALA A 81 5.23 -14.38 4.87
C ALA A 81 6.23 -13.99 5.98
N PRO A 82 6.94 -12.85 5.89
CA PRO A 82 7.91 -12.42 6.89
C PRO A 82 7.17 -11.59 7.93
N TYR A 83 6.07 -12.12 8.45
CA TYR A 83 5.35 -11.53 9.57
C TYR A 83 5.60 -12.40 10.78
N THR A 84 6.51 -11.96 11.63
CA THR A 84 6.54 -12.46 13.00
C THR A 84 5.19 -12.11 13.64
N GLN A 85 4.65 -13.08 14.36
CA GLN A 85 3.32 -13.08 15.00
C GLN A 85 2.87 -11.81 15.76
N PRO A 86 3.72 -10.91 16.31
CA PRO A 86 3.19 -9.74 17.03
C PRO A 86 2.48 -8.68 16.16
N GLU A 87 2.63 -8.65 14.83
CA GLU A 87 1.91 -7.67 13.98
C GLU A 87 0.50 -8.13 13.56
N LEU A 88 0.10 -9.37 13.86
CA LEU A 88 -1.21 -9.93 13.48
C LEU A 88 -2.29 -9.78 14.57
N ARG A 89 -2.01 -9.05 15.65
CA ARG A 89 -2.90 -8.92 16.82
C ARG A 89 -3.69 -7.62 16.82
#